data_AF-A0A7J8LEV0-F1
#
_entry.id   AF-A0A7J8LEV0-F1
#
_cell.length_a   1.000
_cell.length_b   1.000
_cell.length_c   1.000
_cell.angle_alpha   90.00
_cell.angle_beta   90.00
_cell.angle_gamma   90.00
#
_symmetry.space_group_name_H-M   'P 1'
#
loop_
_entity.id
_entity.type
_entity.pdbx_description
1 polymer ?
#
loop_
_entity_poly.entity_id
_entity_poly.type
_entity_poly.pdbx_seq_one_letter_code
_entity_poly.pdbx_strand_id
1 'polypeptide(L)'
;MAFDGSSIIVVAIFGFFLVNLTSSLVLAKGPCQFPAIFNFGDSNSDTGGLSAAFGQAPPPNGMSYFGHPAGRYCDGRLVIDFLAESLGLPYLSAFLDSLGTNFTHGANFATAGSTIRPQNTTLHQSGFSPISLNVQFYEFHDFHVRSQIVRKRGGVYETILPKEEDFSSALYTFDIGQNDLTSGYFLSMSVDEVKAYVPDVLNQFRTIIKASPVGCLPYVMERIPVLPGQIDRYGCASPFNEVAQFFNHGLKKTVQQLRKDLPHAAITYVDVYS
;
A
#
# COMPACT_ATOMS: atom_id res chain seq x y z
N MET A 1 3.26 16.07 -2.40
CA MET A 1 2.07 16.30 -3.26
C MET A 1 0.87 16.39 -2.33
N ALA A 2 0.14 17.50 -2.33
CA ALA A 2 -1.13 17.56 -1.61
C ALA A 2 -2.12 16.70 -2.41
N PHE A 3 -2.72 15.70 -1.76
CA PHE A 3 -3.78 14.90 -2.36
C PHE A 3 -4.90 15.85 -2.80
N ASP A 4 -5.09 15.97 -4.11
CA ASP A 4 -6.26 16.61 -4.69
C ASP A 4 -7.51 15.79 -4.30
N GLY A 5 -8.59 16.50 -3.99
CA GLY A 5 -9.71 16.09 -3.15
C GLY A 5 -10.66 15.06 -3.75
N SER A 6 -10.18 14.19 -4.64
CA SER A 6 -10.99 13.18 -5.33
C SER A 6 -10.60 11.73 -4.98
N SER A 7 -9.49 11.50 -4.26
CA SER A 7 -9.00 10.14 -3.95
C SER A 7 -9.73 9.54 -2.75
N ILE A 8 -10.05 8.25 -2.83
CA ILE A 8 -10.51 7.46 -1.68
C ILE A 8 -9.40 6.46 -1.33
N ILE A 9 -9.05 6.39 -0.06
CA ILE A 9 -8.05 5.44 0.47
C ILE A 9 -8.82 4.37 1.26
N VAL A 10 -8.69 3.10 0.88
CA VAL A 10 -9.29 1.91 1.50
C VAL A 10 -8.22 0.94 1.99
N VAL A 11 -7.86 0.97 3.27
CA VAL A 11 -6.98 -0.05 3.89
C VAL A 11 -7.84 -1.28 4.22
N ALA A 12 -7.45 -2.50 3.81
CA ALA A 12 -8.21 -3.74 4.03
C ALA A 12 -7.29 -4.93 4.38
N ILE A 13 -7.47 -5.57 5.54
CA ILE A 13 -6.74 -6.79 5.96
C ILE A 13 -7.74 -7.89 6.34
N PHE A 14 -7.64 -9.11 5.79
CA PHE A 14 -8.72 -10.13 5.82
C PHE A 14 -8.82 -11.04 7.06
N GLY A 15 -10.06 -11.39 7.44
CA GLY A 15 -10.51 -12.33 8.49
C GLY A 15 -12.05 -12.54 8.45
N PHE A 16 -12.59 -13.68 8.89
CA PHE A 16 -13.97 -14.12 8.59
C PHE A 16 -14.78 -14.27 9.89
N PHE A 17 -15.98 -13.67 10.04
CA PHE A 17 -17.22 -14.27 10.60
C PHE A 17 -18.44 -13.30 10.56
N LEU A 18 -19.64 -13.88 10.70
CA LEU A 18 -20.96 -13.32 10.37
C LEU A 18 -21.45 -12.26 11.37
N VAL A 19 -21.65 -11.02 10.92
CA VAL A 19 -22.37 -9.97 11.70
C VAL A 19 -23.67 -9.57 11.02
N ASN A 20 -24.77 -9.64 11.78
CA ASN A 20 -26.10 -9.18 11.42
C ASN A 20 -26.06 -7.68 11.02
N LEU A 21 -26.30 -7.38 9.74
CA LEU A 21 -26.44 -6.01 9.25
C LEU A 21 -27.68 -5.35 9.84
N THR A 22 -27.50 -4.43 10.80
CA THR A 22 -28.42 -3.30 10.93
C THR A 22 -27.96 -2.20 9.98
N SER A 23 -28.70 -2.04 8.87
CA SER A 23 -28.41 -1.12 7.79
C SER A 23 -28.56 0.35 8.22
N SER A 24 -27.48 0.97 8.69
CA SER A 24 -27.31 2.41 8.58
C SER A 24 -26.87 2.71 7.14
N LEU A 25 -27.82 2.78 6.22
CA LEU A 25 -27.59 3.22 4.84
C LEU A 25 -27.11 4.67 4.85
N VAL A 26 -25.79 4.86 4.85
CA VAL A 26 -25.21 6.10 4.34
C VAL A 26 -25.54 6.12 2.86
N LEU A 27 -26.50 6.97 2.48
CA LEU A 27 -26.90 7.16 1.09
C LEU A 27 -25.72 7.81 0.34
N ALA A 28 -24.83 6.97 -0.22
CA ALA A 28 -23.81 7.43 -1.14
C ALA A 28 -24.50 8.08 -2.36
N LYS A 29 -24.27 9.38 -2.56
CA LYS A 29 -24.75 10.09 -3.75
C LYS A 29 -23.95 9.59 -4.96
N GLY A 30 -24.55 8.68 -5.73
CA GLY A 30 -23.98 8.12 -6.96
C GLY A 30 -22.94 7.01 -6.72
N PRO A 31 -22.68 6.13 -7.71
CA PRO A 31 -21.59 5.16 -7.61
C PRO A 31 -20.26 5.93 -7.47
N CYS A 32 -19.45 5.59 -6.47
CA CYS A 32 -18.07 6.05 -6.39
C CYS A 32 -17.32 5.51 -7.62
N GLN A 33 -16.94 6.40 -8.55
CA GLN A 33 -16.19 6.01 -9.73
C GLN A 33 -14.71 6.25 -9.49
N PHE A 34 -13.97 5.18 -9.24
CA PHE A 34 -12.51 5.20 -9.21
C PHE A 34 -11.98 4.90 -10.61
N PRO A 35 -11.13 5.74 -11.21
CA PRO A 35 -10.55 5.43 -12.51
C PRO A 35 -9.40 4.42 -12.41
N ALA A 36 -8.81 4.25 -11.23
CA ALA A 36 -7.68 3.37 -11.00
C ALA A 36 -7.65 2.83 -9.56
N ILE A 37 -6.95 1.70 -9.38
CA ILE A 37 -6.64 1.12 -8.06
C ILE A 37 -5.12 1.00 -7.92
N PHE A 38 -4.57 1.54 -6.83
CA PHE A 38 -3.18 1.32 -6.43
C PHE A 38 -3.17 0.44 -5.18
N ASN A 39 -2.74 -0.82 -5.33
CA ASN A 39 -2.76 -1.81 -4.26
C ASN A 39 -1.37 -2.03 -3.68
N PHE A 40 -1.31 -2.12 -2.36
CA PHE A 40 -0.13 -2.49 -1.56
C PHE A 40 -0.54 -3.64 -0.65
N GLY A 41 0.38 -4.53 -0.36
CA GLY A 41 -0.01 -5.67 0.45
C GLY A 41 0.95 -6.83 0.43
N ASP A 42 0.42 -7.97 0.86
CA ASP A 42 1.12 -9.23 0.88
C ASP A 42 0.46 -10.28 -0.05
N SER A 43 0.59 -11.56 0.28
CA SER A 43 0.07 -12.68 -0.51
C SER A 43 -1.43 -12.64 -0.75
N ASN A 44 -2.21 -11.98 0.11
CA ASN A 44 -3.66 -11.92 -0.03
C ASN A 44 -4.12 -11.06 -1.21
N SER A 45 -3.26 -10.13 -1.64
CA SER A 45 -3.54 -9.24 -2.77
C SER A 45 -2.46 -9.26 -3.85
N ASP A 46 -1.39 -10.06 -3.71
CA ASP A 46 -0.32 -10.21 -4.70
C ASP A 46 -0.80 -10.87 -6.01
N THR A 47 -0.92 -10.08 -7.08
CA THR A 47 -1.32 -10.55 -8.41
C THR A 47 -0.18 -11.10 -9.26
N GLY A 48 1.05 -11.22 -8.73
CA GLY A 48 2.21 -11.75 -9.46
C GLY A 48 3.55 -11.07 -9.13
N GLY A 49 3.60 -10.12 -8.21
CA GLY A 49 4.78 -9.36 -7.82
C GLY A 49 5.91 -10.24 -7.30
N LEU A 50 5.64 -11.15 -6.35
CA LEU A 50 6.70 -12.08 -5.91
C LEU A 50 7.14 -13.00 -7.04
N SER A 51 6.19 -13.46 -7.86
CA SER A 51 6.47 -14.37 -8.97
C SER A 51 7.33 -13.75 -10.07
N ALA A 52 7.12 -12.47 -10.38
CA ALA A 52 7.92 -11.73 -11.33
C ALA A 52 9.37 -11.55 -10.86
N ALA A 53 9.59 -11.37 -9.56
CA ALA A 53 10.91 -11.15 -8.99
C ALA A 53 11.68 -12.45 -8.64
N PHE A 54 10.98 -13.48 -8.14
CA PHE A 54 11.61 -14.66 -7.52
C PHE A 54 11.19 -16.00 -8.13
N GLY A 55 10.37 -15.99 -9.18
CA GLY A 55 9.93 -17.18 -9.89
C GLY A 55 8.48 -17.57 -9.61
N GLN A 56 7.85 -18.22 -10.58
CA GLN A 56 6.42 -18.50 -10.58
C GLN A 56 5.96 -19.32 -9.37
N ALA A 57 4.86 -18.87 -8.75
CA ALA A 57 4.11 -19.69 -7.81
C ALA A 57 3.72 -21.03 -8.48
N PRO A 58 4.13 -22.18 -7.93
CA PRO A 58 3.91 -23.48 -8.57
C PRO A 58 2.42 -23.89 -8.51
N PRO A 59 1.97 -24.87 -9.31
CA PRO A 59 0.67 -25.48 -9.15
C PRO A 59 0.41 -25.92 -7.68
N PRO A 60 -0.83 -25.80 -7.17
CA PRO A 60 -2.07 -25.55 -7.90
C PRO A 60 -2.39 -24.06 -8.14
N ASN A 61 -1.51 -23.12 -7.79
CA ASN A 61 -1.81 -21.70 -7.90
C ASN A 61 -2.25 -21.27 -9.32
N GLY A 62 -3.42 -20.64 -9.44
CA GLY A 62 -4.06 -20.18 -10.68
C GLY A 62 -4.79 -21.23 -11.53
N MET A 63 -4.74 -22.52 -11.18
CA MET A 63 -5.26 -23.59 -12.04
C MET A 63 -6.78 -23.57 -12.20
N SER A 64 -7.55 -23.23 -11.15
CA SER A 64 -9.01 -23.28 -11.17
C SER A 64 -9.66 -22.14 -11.97
N TYR A 65 -9.08 -20.93 -11.97
CA TYR A 65 -9.65 -19.78 -12.68
C TYR A 65 -8.89 -19.40 -13.95
N PHE A 66 -7.55 -19.34 -13.87
CA PHE A 66 -6.70 -18.92 -15.00
C PHE A 66 -6.28 -20.10 -15.88
N GLY A 67 -6.37 -21.34 -15.38
CA GLY A 67 -6.00 -22.55 -16.11
C GLY A 67 -4.50 -22.81 -16.20
N HIS A 68 -3.68 -21.97 -15.57
CA HIS A 68 -2.22 -22.08 -15.50
C HIS A 68 -1.68 -21.36 -14.25
N PRO A 69 -0.41 -21.59 -13.87
CA PRO A 69 0.29 -20.75 -12.90
C PRO A 69 0.19 -19.27 -13.26
N ALA A 70 -0.57 -18.53 -12.44
CA ALA A 70 -0.84 -17.10 -12.65
C ALA A 70 0.02 -16.20 -11.75
N GLY A 71 0.99 -16.78 -11.03
CA GLY A 71 1.90 -16.07 -10.15
C GLY A 71 1.34 -15.63 -8.79
N ARG A 72 0.11 -16.07 -8.45
CA ARG A 72 -0.64 -15.68 -7.24
C ARG A 72 -0.66 -16.82 -6.25
N TYR A 73 -0.64 -16.57 -4.94
CA TYR A 73 -0.78 -17.63 -3.93
C TYR A 73 -2.25 -18.01 -3.68
N CYS A 74 -2.98 -18.29 -4.77
CA CYS A 74 -4.37 -18.69 -4.79
C CYS A 74 -4.63 -19.53 -6.05
N ASP A 75 -5.54 -20.50 -5.99
CA ASP A 75 -5.96 -21.29 -7.15
C ASP A 75 -6.87 -20.51 -8.13
N GLY A 76 -7.26 -19.29 -7.76
CA GLY A 76 -8.09 -18.44 -8.60
C GLY A 76 -7.93 -16.95 -8.30
N ARG A 77 -9.07 -16.26 -8.28
CA ARG A 77 -9.14 -14.81 -8.05
C ARG A 77 -8.87 -14.46 -6.59
N LEU A 78 -8.21 -13.34 -6.38
CA LEU A 78 -7.97 -12.68 -5.10
C LEU A 78 -9.08 -11.68 -4.80
N VAL A 79 -9.20 -11.23 -3.55
CA VAL A 79 -10.24 -10.24 -3.19
C VAL A 79 -10.09 -8.94 -3.99
N ILE A 80 -8.85 -8.54 -4.31
CA ILE A 80 -8.58 -7.36 -5.14
C ILE A 80 -9.17 -7.48 -6.55
N ASP A 81 -9.32 -8.70 -7.11
CA ASP A 81 -9.95 -8.91 -8.41
C ASP A 81 -11.46 -8.68 -8.34
N PHE A 82 -12.11 -9.19 -7.28
CA PHE A 82 -13.53 -8.95 -7.05
C PHE A 82 -13.82 -7.48 -6.78
N LEU A 83 -12.91 -6.78 -6.10
CA LEU A 83 -12.99 -5.33 -5.92
C LEU A 83 -12.91 -4.61 -7.26
N ALA A 84 -11.93 -4.93 -8.10
CA ALA A 84 -11.81 -4.37 -9.45
C ALA A 84 -13.06 -4.63 -10.29
N GLU A 85 -13.60 -5.86 -10.29
CA GLU A 85 -14.84 -6.21 -10.99
C GLU A 85 -16.03 -5.38 -10.53
N SER A 86 -16.20 -5.21 -9.22
CA SER A 86 -17.30 -4.43 -8.64
C SER A 86 -17.23 -2.94 -9.00
N LEU A 87 -16.03 -2.44 -9.32
CA LEU A 87 -15.79 -1.08 -9.80
C LEU A 87 -15.81 -0.98 -11.33
N GLY A 88 -15.99 -2.09 -12.05
CA GLY A 88 -15.95 -2.13 -13.51
C GLY A 88 -14.54 -1.93 -14.09
N LEU A 89 -13.50 -2.21 -13.31
CA LEU A 89 -12.10 -2.08 -13.70
C LEU A 89 -11.50 -3.46 -14.07
N PRO A 90 -10.47 -3.50 -14.94
CA PRO A 90 -9.74 -4.74 -15.21
C PRO A 90 -8.92 -5.18 -13.98
N TYR A 91 -8.47 -6.43 -13.96
CA TYR A 91 -7.55 -6.92 -12.94
C TYR A 91 -6.22 -6.17 -12.98
N LEU A 92 -5.69 -5.88 -11.80
CA LEU A 92 -4.45 -5.12 -11.67
C LEU A 92 -3.25 -5.95 -12.12
N SER A 93 -2.43 -5.34 -12.97
CA SER A 93 -1.09 -5.84 -13.29
C SER A 93 -0.15 -5.66 -12.08
N ALA A 94 0.66 -6.66 -11.79
CA ALA A 94 1.75 -6.52 -10.83
C ALA A 94 2.79 -5.53 -11.35
N PHE A 95 3.23 -4.59 -10.52
CA PHE A 95 4.20 -3.57 -10.89
C PHE A 95 5.54 -4.17 -11.37
N LEU A 96 5.95 -5.28 -10.76
CA LEU A 96 7.21 -5.97 -11.06
C LEU A 96 7.15 -6.85 -12.31
N ASP A 97 5.95 -7.13 -12.82
CA ASP A 97 5.82 -7.89 -14.06
C ASP A 97 6.12 -6.96 -15.26
N SER A 98 6.81 -7.50 -16.25
CA SER A 98 7.20 -6.76 -17.45
C SER A 98 6.44 -7.21 -18.70
N LEU A 99 5.77 -8.37 -18.64
CA LEU A 99 5.16 -9.00 -19.80
C LEU A 99 3.65 -8.78 -19.78
N GLY A 100 3.14 -8.08 -20.79
CA GLY A 100 1.70 -7.90 -20.98
C GLY A 100 1.03 -6.97 -19.96
N THR A 101 1.80 -6.22 -19.16
CA THR A 101 1.27 -5.31 -18.15
C THR A 101 0.57 -4.11 -18.78
N ASN A 102 -0.57 -3.75 -18.22
CA ASN A 102 -1.29 -2.53 -18.52
C ASN A 102 -1.64 -1.85 -17.20
N PHE A 103 -1.11 -0.63 -17.00
CA PHE A 103 -1.26 0.13 -15.77
C PHE A 103 -2.26 1.29 -15.90
N THR A 104 -3.00 1.38 -16.99
CA THR A 104 -3.97 2.47 -17.24
C THR A 104 -4.98 2.61 -16.12
N HIS A 105 -5.37 1.50 -15.48
CA HIS A 105 -6.30 1.49 -14.34
C HIS A 105 -5.60 1.19 -13.00
N GLY A 106 -4.31 1.56 -12.91
CA GLY A 106 -3.51 1.42 -11.71
C GLY A 106 -2.62 0.18 -11.71
N ALA A 107 -1.94 -0.04 -10.59
CA ALA A 107 -0.87 -1.02 -10.46
C ALA A 107 -0.92 -1.70 -9.07
N ASN A 108 -0.45 -2.93 -9.03
CA ASN A 108 -0.34 -3.70 -7.79
C ASN A 108 1.12 -3.84 -7.35
N PHE A 109 1.44 -3.28 -6.19
CA PHE A 109 2.76 -3.32 -5.56
C PHE A 109 2.86 -4.41 -4.47
N ALA A 110 1.78 -5.15 -4.20
CA ALA A 110 1.80 -6.23 -3.23
C ALA A 110 2.74 -7.35 -3.66
N THR A 111 3.43 -7.97 -2.69
CA THR A 111 4.23 -9.18 -2.93
C THR A 111 4.01 -10.19 -1.83
N ALA A 112 3.88 -11.46 -2.17
CA ALA A 112 3.63 -12.51 -1.20
C ALA A 112 4.73 -12.60 -0.12
N GLY A 113 4.31 -12.75 1.14
CA GLY A 113 5.23 -12.75 2.28
C GLY A 113 5.78 -11.36 2.66
N SER A 114 5.26 -10.26 2.09
CA SER A 114 5.63 -8.91 2.50
C SER A 114 5.22 -8.59 3.93
N THR A 115 6.10 -7.88 4.63
CA THR A 115 5.89 -7.32 5.97
C THR A 115 5.88 -5.80 5.91
N ILE A 116 5.27 -5.16 6.90
CA ILE A 116 5.36 -3.72 7.11
C ILE A 116 6.79 -3.35 7.49
N ARG A 117 7.34 -4.04 8.50
CA ARG A 117 8.73 -3.86 8.94
C ARG A 117 9.66 -4.68 8.04
N PRO A 118 10.75 -4.11 7.50
CA PRO A 118 11.76 -4.88 6.79
C PRO A 118 12.32 -6.01 7.67
N GLN A 119 12.44 -7.21 7.10
CA GLN A 119 13.04 -8.35 7.80
C GLN A 119 14.56 -8.34 7.64
N ASN A 120 15.29 -8.67 8.70
CA ASN A 120 16.76 -8.81 8.66
C ASN A 120 17.19 -10.22 8.24
N THR A 121 16.56 -10.75 7.19
CA THR A 121 16.73 -12.11 6.65
C THR A 121 16.48 -12.10 5.15
N THR A 122 16.98 -13.09 4.42
CA THR A 122 16.63 -13.28 3.00
C THR A 122 15.37 -14.12 2.83
N LEU A 123 14.74 -14.02 1.65
CA LEU A 123 13.61 -14.87 1.26
C LEU A 123 13.92 -16.37 1.45
N HIS A 124 15.13 -16.81 1.11
CA HIS A 124 15.56 -18.20 1.28
C HIS A 124 15.71 -18.64 2.73
N GLN A 125 15.98 -17.70 3.65
CA GLN A 125 16.17 -18.01 5.06
C GLN A 125 14.85 -18.07 5.83
N SER A 126 13.93 -17.14 5.55
CA SER A 126 12.73 -16.96 6.37
C SER A 126 11.42 -17.12 5.62
N GLY A 127 11.45 -17.12 4.28
CA GLY A 127 10.25 -17.13 3.45
C GLY A 127 9.55 -15.77 3.32
N PHE A 128 10.04 -14.72 3.98
CA PHE A 128 9.47 -13.37 3.86
C PHE A 128 10.08 -12.60 2.70
N SER A 129 9.24 -11.83 2.00
CA SER A 129 9.65 -11.02 0.87
C SER A 129 10.60 -9.90 1.32
N PRO A 130 11.69 -9.63 0.59
CA PRO A 130 12.51 -8.45 0.83
C PRO A 130 11.81 -7.14 0.40
N ILE A 131 10.65 -7.25 -0.27
CA ILE A 131 9.84 -6.13 -0.74
C ILE A 131 8.81 -5.80 0.35
N SER A 132 9.29 -5.22 1.45
CA SER A 132 8.45 -4.74 2.55
C SER A 132 7.65 -3.51 2.15
N LEU A 133 6.68 -3.09 2.98
CA LEU A 133 5.76 -2.00 2.64
C LEU A 133 6.46 -0.69 2.24
N ASN A 134 7.60 -0.37 2.87
CA ASN A 134 8.38 0.81 2.50
C ASN A 134 8.98 0.68 1.08
N VAL A 135 9.35 -0.52 0.66
CA VAL A 135 9.85 -0.78 -0.70
C VAL A 135 8.71 -0.63 -1.71
N GLN A 136 7.54 -1.23 -1.42
CA GLN A 136 6.33 -1.05 -2.25
C GLN A 136 5.95 0.44 -2.39
N PHE A 137 6.13 1.21 -1.32
CA PHE A 137 5.93 2.65 -1.35
C PHE A 137 6.96 3.37 -2.24
N TYR A 138 8.23 2.98 -2.22
CA TYR A 138 9.25 3.53 -3.11
C TYR A 138 8.96 3.19 -4.58
N GLU A 139 8.51 1.96 -4.84
CA GLU A 139 8.06 1.52 -6.17
C GLU A 139 6.90 2.38 -6.66
N PHE A 140 5.88 2.60 -5.83
CA PHE A 140 4.76 3.47 -6.17
C PHE A 140 5.21 4.92 -6.42
N HIS A 141 6.06 5.47 -5.56
CA HIS A 141 6.56 6.84 -5.73
C HIS A 141 7.31 7.00 -7.05
N ASP A 142 8.20 6.06 -7.38
CA ASP A 142 8.94 6.07 -8.65
C ASP A 142 8.00 5.86 -9.84
N PHE A 143 7.05 4.91 -9.73
CA PHE A 143 6.03 4.65 -10.74
C PHE A 143 5.18 5.89 -11.03
N HIS A 144 4.70 6.59 -10.01
CA HIS A 144 3.89 7.79 -10.17
C HIS A 144 4.64 8.85 -10.98
N VAL A 145 5.88 9.18 -10.61
CA VAL A 145 6.67 10.20 -11.30
C VAL A 145 7.05 9.75 -12.71
N ARG A 146 7.56 8.52 -12.86
CA ARG A 146 8.09 8.03 -14.14
C ARG A 146 7.01 7.70 -15.14
N SER A 147 5.83 7.23 -14.68
CA SER A 147 4.70 6.98 -15.58
C SER A 147 4.35 8.25 -16.35
N GLN A 148 4.33 9.42 -15.69
CA GLN A 148 4.02 10.69 -16.38
C GLN A 148 5.11 11.12 -17.37
N ILE A 149 6.38 10.89 -17.04
CA ILE A 149 7.51 11.18 -17.95
C ILE A 149 7.44 10.28 -19.19
N VAL A 150 7.18 8.99 -18.99
CA VAL A 150 7.15 7.99 -20.07
C VAL A 150 5.88 8.16 -20.92
N ARG A 151 4.74 8.45 -20.30
CA ARG A 151 3.46 8.70 -20.98
C ARG A 151 3.57 9.84 -22.01
N LYS A 152 4.31 10.92 -21.68
CA LYS A 152 4.57 12.06 -22.59
C LYS A 152 5.33 11.69 -23.87
N ARG A 153 5.92 10.49 -23.96
CA ARG A 153 6.54 9.99 -25.19
C ARG A 153 5.52 9.60 -26.26
N GLY A 154 4.24 9.49 -25.89
CA GLY A 154 3.15 9.13 -26.81
C GLY A 154 3.16 7.66 -27.23
N GLY A 155 2.34 7.33 -28.22
CA GLY A 155 2.21 5.98 -28.74
C GLY A 155 1.63 5.02 -27.70
N VAL A 156 2.19 3.81 -27.60
CA VAL A 156 1.70 2.79 -26.65
C VAL A 156 1.81 3.25 -25.19
N TYR A 157 2.80 4.07 -24.84
CA TYR A 157 2.98 4.56 -23.48
C TYR A 157 1.83 5.46 -23.02
N GLU A 158 1.14 6.13 -23.94
CA GLU A 158 -0.01 6.96 -23.63
C GLU A 158 -1.24 6.12 -23.20
N THR A 159 -1.33 4.89 -23.71
CA THR A 159 -2.51 4.02 -23.58
C THR A 159 -2.38 2.94 -22.52
N ILE A 160 -1.15 2.66 -22.04
CA ILE A 160 -0.87 1.64 -21.01
C ILE A 160 -0.44 2.21 -19.66
N LEU A 161 -0.28 3.54 -19.55
CA LEU A 161 0.10 4.23 -18.32
C LEU A 161 -1.04 5.13 -17.83
N PRO A 162 -1.25 5.23 -16.51
CA PRO A 162 -2.34 6.01 -15.93
C PRO A 162 -2.14 7.51 -16.18
N LYS A 163 -3.25 8.24 -16.31
CA LYS A 163 -3.21 9.69 -16.43
C LYS A 163 -2.88 10.33 -15.09
N GLU A 164 -2.42 11.57 -15.11
CA GLU A 164 -2.01 12.29 -13.89
C GLU A 164 -3.21 12.46 -12.94
N GLU A 165 -4.38 12.79 -13.47
CA GLU A 165 -5.64 12.96 -12.74
C GLU A 165 -6.19 11.65 -12.13
N ASP A 166 -5.79 10.49 -12.66
CA ASP A 166 -6.24 9.21 -12.12
C ASP A 166 -5.63 8.98 -10.73
N PHE A 167 -4.42 9.47 -10.46
CA PHE A 167 -3.78 9.34 -9.15
C PHE A 167 -4.51 10.13 -8.06
N SER A 168 -5.08 11.30 -8.39
CA SER A 168 -5.84 12.12 -7.43
C SER A 168 -7.27 11.66 -7.23
N SER A 169 -7.72 10.64 -7.95
CA SER A 169 -9.07 10.07 -7.83
C SER A 169 -9.09 8.56 -7.66
N ALA A 170 -7.92 7.91 -7.61
CA ALA A 170 -7.78 6.47 -7.44
C ALA A 170 -8.23 5.97 -6.07
N LEU A 171 -8.49 4.67 -6.03
CA LEU A 171 -8.63 3.87 -4.83
C LEU A 171 -7.27 3.33 -4.38
N TYR A 172 -6.86 3.63 -3.15
CA TYR A 172 -5.62 3.10 -2.58
C TYR A 172 -5.89 1.96 -1.61
N THR A 173 -5.29 0.79 -1.80
CA THR A 173 -5.56 -0.40 -0.99
C THR A 173 -4.36 -0.96 -0.26
N PHE A 174 -4.57 -1.46 0.96
CA PHE A 174 -3.49 -1.95 1.84
C PHE A 174 -3.91 -3.20 2.61
N ASP A 175 -3.34 -4.35 2.27
CA ASP A 175 -3.55 -5.64 2.95
C ASP A 175 -2.23 -6.23 3.43
N ILE A 176 -1.81 -5.85 4.64
CA ILE A 176 -0.48 -6.16 5.15
C ILE A 176 -0.39 -6.10 6.68
N GLY A 177 0.52 -6.86 7.27
CA GLY A 177 0.84 -6.83 8.71
C GLY A 177 0.69 -8.17 9.42
N GLN A 178 -0.05 -9.10 8.82
CA GLN A 178 -0.18 -10.50 9.21
C GLN A 178 1.20 -11.20 9.20
N ASN A 179 1.99 -10.98 8.15
CA ASN A 179 3.34 -11.54 8.06
C ASN A 179 4.29 -11.00 9.15
N ASP A 180 4.10 -9.76 9.61
CA ASP A 180 4.88 -9.21 10.72
C ASP A 180 4.62 -9.99 12.02
N LEU A 181 3.42 -10.56 12.20
CA LEU A 181 3.11 -11.40 13.36
C LEU A 181 3.70 -12.80 13.20
N THR A 182 3.53 -13.42 12.02
CA THR A 182 4.04 -14.77 11.77
C THR A 182 5.57 -14.80 11.74
N SER A 183 6.23 -13.72 11.32
CA SER A 183 7.70 -13.67 11.32
C SER A 183 8.29 -13.73 12.73
N GLY A 184 7.65 -13.11 13.71
CA GLY A 184 8.05 -13.24 15.12
C GLY A 184 7.94 -14.68 15.62
N TYR A 185 6.84 -15.37 15.31
CA TYR A 185 6.67 -16.77 15.69
C TYR A 185 7.67 -17.70 14.98
N PHE A 186 8.03 -17.43 13.73
CA PHE A 186 9.05 -18.20 13.00
C PHE A 186 10.44 -18.01 13.59
N LEU A 187 10.67 -16.88 14.28
CA LEU A 187 11.85 -16.62 15.09
C LEU A 187 11.74 -17.15 16.53
N SER A 188 10.75 -18.02 16.81
CA SER A 188 10.50 -18.61 18.14
C SER A 188 10.20 -17.58 19.24
N MET A 189 9.69 -16.41 18.89
CA MET A 189 9.22 -15.43 19.87
C MET A 189 7.93 -15.92 20.55
N SER A 190 7.79 -15.62 21.84
CA SER A 190 6.55 -15.79 22.59
C SER A 190 5.46 -14.81 22.13
N VAL A 191 4.21 -15.10 22.50
CA VAL A 191 3.07 -14.21 22.22
C VAL A 191 3.29 -12.81 22.79
N ASP A 192 3.91 -12.68 23.96
CA ASP A 192 4.15 -11.38 24.60
C ASP A 192 5.24 -10.59 23.88
N GLU A 193 6.29 -11.26 23.40
CA GLU A 193 7.32 -10.65 22.55
C GLU A 193 6.75 -10.17 21.21
N VAL A 194 5.86 -10.97 20.60
CA VAL A 194 5.15 -10.57 19.37
C VAL A 194 4.28 -9.35 19.61
N LYS A 195 3.46 -9.35 20.67
CA LYS A 195 2.64 -8.20 21.05
C LYS A 195 3.49 -6.96 21.34
N ALA A 196 4.67 -7.13 21.93
CA ALA A 196 5.53 -6.01 22.32
C ALA A 196 6.03 -5.19 21.13
N TYR A 197 6.22 -5.78 19.94
CA TYR A 197 6.66 -5.03 18.75
C TYR A 197 5.52 -4.57 17.83
N VAL A 198 4.27 -4.96 18.06
CA VAL A 198 3.12 -4.47 17.26
C VAL A 198 3.04 -2.94 17.21
N PRO A 199 3.26 -2.17 18.30
CA PRO A 199 3.28 -0.71 18.22
C PRO A 199 4.32 -0.15 17.25
N ASP A 200 5.48 -0.80 17.11
CA ASP A 200 6.52 -0.42 16.13
C ASP A 200 6.04 -0.69 14.69
N VAL A 201 5.46 -1.87 14.44
CA VAL A 201 4.85 -2.23 13.14
C VAL A 201 3.80 -1.20 12.73
N LEU A 202 2.88 -0.86 13.64
CA LEU A 202 1.84 0.15 13.39
C LEU A 202 2.43 1.56 13.19
N ASN A 203 3.52 1.90 13.88
CA ASN A 203 4.20 3.17 13.70
C ASN A 203 4.90 3.27 12.32
N GLN A 204 5.49 2.18 11.84
CA GLN A 204 6.09 2.12 10.50
C GLN A 204 5.01 2.20 9.42
N PHE A 205 3.91 1.44 9.57
CA PHE A 205 2.74 1.56 8.70
C PHE A 205 2.26 3.02 8.62
N ARG A 206 2.05 3.64 9.79
CA ARG A 206 1.66 5.05 9.88
C ARG A 206 2.66 5.98 9.18
N THR A 207 3.96 5.72 9.31
CA THR A 207 5.03 6.53 8.68
C THR A 207 5.04 6.38 7.17
N ILE A 208 4.63 5.23 6.63
CA ILE A 208 4.56 5.02 5.18
C ILE A 208 3.30 5.68 4.60
N ILE A 209 2.16 5.56 5.30
CA ILE A 209 0.87 6.14 4.86
C ILE A 209 0.82 7.67 5.06
N LYS A 210 1.51 8.21 6.08
CA LYS A 210 1.60 9.65 6.32
C LYS A 210 2.95 10.13 5.81
N ALA A 211 2.98 11.18 5.00
CA ALA A 211 4.23 11.87 4.63
C ALA A 211 5.24 11.90 5.81
N SER A 212 6.36 11.19 5.63
CA SER A 212 7.32 10.81 6.67
C SER A 212 7.93 11.99 7.43
N PRO A 213 8.41 11.77 8.69
CA PRO A 213 9.25 12.72 9.38
C PRO A 213 10.54 12.93 8.60
N VAL A 214 10.64 14.09 7.96
CA VAL A 214 11.76 14.47 7.08
C VAL A 214 13.10 14.42 7.81
N GLY A 215 13.11 14.65 9.13
CA GLY A 215 14.30 14.60 9.96
C GLY A 215 14.90 13.20 10.19
N CYS A 216 14.24 12.13 9.74
CA CYS A 216 14.76 10.77 9.83
C CYS A 216 15.29 10.24 8.48
N LEU A 217 15.25 11.05 7.42
CA LEU A 217 15.67 10.62 6.09
C LEU A 217 17.21 10.64 5.98
N PRO A 218 17.88 9.55 5.53
CA PRO A 218 19.34 9.49 5.46
C PRO A 218 19.98 10.67 4.70
N TYR A 219 19.36 11.14 3.61
CA TYR A 219 19.88 12.27 2.85
C TYR A 219 19.74 13.63 3.57
N VAL A 220 18.77 13.77 4.49
CA VAL A 220 18.62 14.97 5.33
C VAL A 220 19.69 14.97 6.41
N MET A 221 19.92 13.82 7.02
CA MET A 221 20.97 13.61 8.02
C MET A 221 22.38 13.76 7.44
N GLU A 222 22.57 13.40 6.16
CA GLU A 222 23.86 13.49 5.46
C GLU A 222 24.15 14.90 4.89
N ARG A 223 23.14 15.57 4.31
CA ARG A 223 23.36 16.80 3.53
C ARG A 223 23.09 18.09 4.29
N ILE A 224 22.38 18.02 5.41
CA ILE A 224 22.02 19.20 6.19
C ILE A 224 22.73 19.10 7.55
N PRO A 225 23.59 20.06 7.91
CA PRO A 225 24.25 20.04 9.21
C PRO A 225 23.22 20.10 10.34
N VAL A 226 23.19 19.05 11.17
CA VAL A 226 22.34 18.96 12.36
C VAL A 226 23.23 18.92 13.59
N LEU A 227 22.98 19.80 14.57
CA LEU A 227 23.78 19.82 15.79
C LEU A 227 23.46 18.58 16.66
N PRO A 228 24.41 18.04 17.44
CA PRO A 228 24.17 16.89 18.31
C PRO A 228 22.98 17.07 19.28
N GLY A 229 22.73 18.30 19.77
CA GLY A 229 21.59 18.61 20.63
C GLY A 229 20.24 18.73 19.91
N GLN A 230 20.23 18.65 18.57
CA GLN A 230 19.03 18.69 17.73
C GLN A 230 18.63 17.31 17.23
N ILE A 231 19.35 16.27 17.63
CA ILE A 231 19.03 14.88 17.32
C ILE A 231 18.21 14.33 18.49
N ASP A 232 17.00 13.87 18.23
CA ASP A 232 16.16 13.26 19.25
C ASP A 232 16.71 11.90 19.72
N ARG A 233 16.07 11.33 20.73
CA ARG A 233 16.45 10.02 21.29
C ARG A 233 16.37 8.86 20.29
N TYR A 234 15.82 9.08 19.09
CA TYR A 234 15.67 8.10 18.03
C TYR A 234 16.67 8.32 16.88
N GLY A 235 17.59 9.28 17.02
CA GLY A 235 18.60 9.56 15.99
C GLY A 235 18.09 10.44 14.85
N CYS A 236 16.92 11.08 15.00
CA CYS A 236 16.36 11.95 13.97
C CYS A 236 16.54 13.43 14.30
N ALA A 237 16.63 14.28 13.28
CA ALA A 237 16.77 15.71 13.44
C ALA A 237 15.45 16.38 13.86
N SER A 238 15.31 16.69 15.15
CA SER A 238 14.14 17.27 15.81
C SER A 238 13.58 18.52 15.12
N PRO A 239 14.38 19.52 14.68
CA PRO A 239 13.84 20.73 14.04
C PRO A 239 13.10 20.43 12.73
N PHE A 240 13.54 19.44 11.96
CA PHE A 240 12.88 19.04 10.71
C PHE A 240 11.65 18.18 11.00
N ASN A 241 11.70 17.38 12.06
CA ASN A 241 10.54 16.67 12.57
C ASN A 241 9.48 17.63 13.13
N GLU A 242 9.88 18.75 13.75
CA GLU A 242 8.97 19.82 14.21
C GLU A 242 8.30 20.53 13.04
N VAL A 243 9.01 20.80 11.94
CA VAL A 243 8.41 21.32 10.70
C VAL A 243 7.43 20.30 10.08
N ALA A 244 7.79 19.02 10.06
CA ALA A 244 6.88 17.96 9.61
C ALA A 244 5.65 17.83 10.52
N GLN A 245 5.80 18.01 11.84
CA GLN A 245 4.69 18.03 12.81
C GLN A 245 3.81 19.27 12.64
N PHE A 246 4.39 20.45 12.39
CA PHE A 246 3.68 21.69 12.10
C PHE A 246 2.86 21.56 10.81
N PHE A 247 3.47 21.03 9.74
CA PHE A 247 2.78 20.70 8.50
C PHE A 247 1.65 19.68 8.74
N ASN A 248 1.90 18.61 9.50
CA ASN A 248 0.89 17.60 9.81
C ASN A 248 -0.25 18.14 10.69
N HIS A 249 0.01 19.10 11.57
CA HIS A 249 -1.00 19.79 12.35
C HIS A 249 -1.85 20.74 11.48
N GLY A 250 -1.20 21.48 10.57
CA GLY A 250 -1.87 22.26 9.53
C GLY A 250 -2.73 21.37 8.63
N LEU A 251 -2.18 20.28 8.12
CA LEU A 251 -2.87 19.30 7.29
C LEU A 251 -4.04 18.64 8.01
N LYS A 252 -3.94 18.33 9.31
CA LYS A 252 -5.07 17.82 10.10
C LYS A 252 -6.21 18.85 10.18
N LYS A 253 -5.88 20.13 10.43
CA LYS A 253 -6.86 21.22 10.44
C LYS A 253 -7.47 21.42 9.05
N THR A 254 -6.66 21.37 8.00
CA THR A 254 -7.09 21.45 6.61
C THR A 254 -7.98 20.26 6.24
N VAL A 255 -7.67 19.02 6.63
CA VAL A 255 -8.52 17.85 6.41
C VAL A 255 -9.83 17.94 7.19
N GLN A 256 -9.81 18.45 8.42
CA GLN A 256 -11.04 18.71 9.19
C GLN A 256 -11.90 19.81 8.57
N GLN A 257 -11.26 20.83 7.99
CA GLN A 257 -11.92 21.92 7.28
C GLN A 257 -12.45 21.43 5.91
N LEU A 258 -11.66 20.64 5.17
CA LEU A 258 -12.06 19.96 3.94
C LEU A 258 -13.17 18.93 4.17
N ARG A 259 -13.26 18.24 5.31
CA ARG A 259 -14.43 17.39 5.64
C ARG A 259 -15.71 18.21 5.80
N LYS A 260 -15.60 19.49 6.18
CA LYS A 260 -16.73 20.42 6.27
C LYS A 260 -17.03 21.10 4.94
N ASP A 261 -15.98 21.45 4.18
CA ASP A 261 -16.06 22.18 2.91
C ASP A 261 -16.31 21.23 1.71
N LEU A 262 -15.95 19.96 1.83
CA LEU A 262 -16.15 18.86 0.88
C LEU A 262 -17.00 17.74 1.54
N PRO A 263 -18.29 17.97 1.79
CA PRO A 263 -19.19 16.99 2.42
C PRO A 263 -19.46 15.72 1.59
N HIS A 264 -18.72 15.53 0.49
CA HIS A 264 -18.91 14.46 -0.49
C HIS A 264 -17.71 13.49 -0.59
N ALA A 265 -16.62 13.71 0.16
CA ALA A 265 -15.50 12.77 0.23
C ALA A 265 -15.70 11.73 1.37
N ALA A 266 -15.50 10.43 1.07
CA ALA A 266 -15.65 9.33 2.03
C ALA A 266 -14.29 8.76 2.48
N ILE A 267 -14.09 8.64 3.80
CA ILE A 267 -12.89 8.04 4.40
C ILE A 267 -13.38 6.87 5.28
N THR A 268 -13.10 5.63 4.88
CA THR A 268 -13.68 4.41 5.48
C THR A 268 -12.61 3.53 6.13
N TYR A 269 -12.81 3.21 7.41
CA TYR A 269 -12.10 2.13 8.11
C TYR A 269 -12.95 0.87 8.04
N VAL A 270 -12.38 -0.24 7.61
CA VAL A 270 -13.07 -1.54 7.55
C VAL A 270 -12.47 -2.43 8.63
N ASP A 271 -13.28 -2.74 9.65
CA ASP A 271 -12.95 -3.76 10.64
C ASP A 271 -13.38 -5.12 10.09
N VAL A 272 -12.41 -6.02 9.99
CA VAL A 272 -12.59 -7.35 9.41
C VAL A 272 -12.52 -8.44 10.50
N TYR A 273 -12.19 -8.05 11.73
CA TYR A 273 -12.12 -8.96 12.88
C TYR A 273 -13.48 -9.16 13.57
N SER A 274 -14.41 -8.22 13.38
CA SER A 274 -15.74 -8.20 13.98
C SER A 274 -16.82 -8.70 13.03
#